data_AF-A0A6J0MQC9-F1
#
_entry.id   AF-A0A6J0MQC9-F1
#
_cell.length_a   1.000
_cell.length_b   1.000
_cell.length_c   1.000
_cell.angle_alpha   90.00
_cell.angle_beta   90.00
_cell.angle_gamma   90.00
#
_symmetry.space_group_name_H-M   'P 1'
#
loop_
_entity.id
_entity.type
_entity.pdbx_description
1 polymer ?
#
loop_
_entity_poly.entity_id
_entity_poly.type
_entity_poly.pdbx_seq_one_letter_code
_entity_poly.pdbx_strand_id
1 'polypeptide(L)'
;MGDNSTREGERSSYSSKQQPQVPMSLKLIDTCLRLSVVPLSVATIWLTVTNHQSNPDYGNLDYNSIMGLKYMVGVSAVCAIYALLSTISSWVACLVSKAWLFFVPDQVLAYLMTTSVAGATEIVYLLNKGDKPVTWSEVCSSYPHFCSKLTIALGLHVFVLLAFLFISVISAYRAFSLFDPPCDPQTNNNA
;
A
#
# COMPACT_ATOMS: atom_id res chain seq x y z
N MET A 1 53.97 -17.44 20.21
CA MET A 1 53.55 -16.19 19.55
C MET A 1 52.88 -16.60 18.24
N GLY A 2 51.63 -17.04 18.30
CA GLY A 2 50.90 -17.62 17.16
C GLY A 2 49.98 -16.59 16.52
N ASP A 3 49.94 -16.58 15.19
CA ASP A 3 49.33 -15.58 14.32
C ASP A 3 47.88 -15.22 14.68
N ASN A 4 47.71 -14.01 15.22
CA ASN A 4 46.41 -13.37 15.37
C ASN A 4 45.95 -12.68 14.07
N SER A 5 46.80 -12.67 13.03
CA SER A 5 46.55 -11.95 11.77
C SER A 5 45.61 -12.71 10.82
N THR A 6 45.55 -14.04 10.91
CA THR A 6 44.71 -14.86 10.01
C THR A 6 43.22 -14.77 10.35
N ARG A 7 42.84 -14.51 11.62
CA ARG A 7 41.43 -14.37 12.04
C ARG A 7 40.80 -13.02 11.71
N GLU A 8 41.58 -11.96 11.53
CA GLU A 8 41.05 -10.65 11.15
C GLU A 8 40.76 -10.57 9.64
N GLY A 9 41.52 -11.30 8.82
CA GLY A 9 41.28 -11.43 7.38
C GLY A 9 39.94 -12.09 7.02
N GLU A 10 39.56 -13.16 7.74
CA GLU A 10 38.25 -13.83 7.53
C GLU A 10 37.06 -12.99 7.99
N ARG A 11 37.20 -12.24 9.10
CA ARG A 11 36.12 -11.37 9.61
C ARG A 11 35.84 -10.18 8.68
N SER A 12 36.87 -9.65 8.02
CA SER A 12 36.71 -8.55 7.05
C SER A 12 36.09 -9.04 5.73
N SER A 13 36.38 -10.28 5.31
CA SER A 13 35.77 -10.86 4.11
C SER A 13 34.27 -11.21 4.31
N TYR A 14 33.85 -11.59 5.52
CA TYR A 14 32.45 -11.89 5.81
C TYR A 14 31.56 -10.64 5.95
N SER A 15 32.11 -9.49 6.33
CA SER A 15 31.35 -8.24 6.42
C SER A 15 31.06 -7.60 5.06
N SER A 16 31.70 -8.10 4.00
CA SER A 16 31.47 -7.69 2.61
C SER A 16 30.63 -8.71 1.83
N LYS A 17 29.87 -9.58 2.51
CA LYS A 17 28.83 -10.38 1.85
C LYS A 17 27.73 -9.44 1.36
N GLN A 18 27.93 -9.00 0.12
CA GLN A 18 26.93 -8.73 -0.91
C GLN A 18 25.52 -8.57 -0.32
N GLN A 19 25.17 -7.35 0.09
CA GLN A 19 23.77 -6.97 0.13
C GLN A 19 23.22 -7.32 -1.27
N PRO A 20 22.16 -8.14 -1.42
CA PRO A 20 21.64 -8.52 -2.72
C PRO A 20 21.50 -7.26 -3.56
N GLN A 21 22.21 -7.19 -4.68
CA GLN A 21 22.20 -6.03 -5.56
C GLN A 21 20.78 -5.92 -6.15
N VAL A 22 19.87 -5.28 -5.41
CA VAL A 22 18.50 -5.04 -5.86
C VAL A 22 18.62 -4.25 -7.17
N PRO A 23 18.10 -4.77 -8.29
CA PRO A 23 18.27 -4.12 -9.58
C PRO A 23 17.75 -2.68 -9.50
N MET A 24 18.53 -1.75 -10.06
CA MET A 24 18.26 -0.30 -9.99
C MET A 24 16.84 0.05 -10.47
N SER A 25 16.32 -0.73 -11.42
CA SER A 25 14.94 -0.65 -11.92
C SER A 25 13.88 -0.89 -10.82
N LEU A 26 14.05 -1.89 -9.95
CA LEU A 26 13.09 -2.17 -8.86
C LEU A 26 13.08 -1.06 -7.81
N LYS A 27 14.25 -0.49 -7.48
CA LYS A 27 14.34 0.67 -6.57
C LYS A 27 13.63 1.90 -7.16
N LEU A 28 13.82 2.15 -8.45
CA LEU A 28 13.15 3.25 -9.14
C LEU A 28 11.63 3.04 -9.15
N ILE A 29 11.16 1.84 -9.51
CA ILE A 29 9.73 1.50 -9.54
C ILE A 29 9.09 1.67 -8.15
N ASP A 30 9.69 1.10 -7.09
CA ASP A 30 9.22 1.26 -5.70
C ASP A 30 9.11 2.74 -5.30
N THR A 31 10.11 3.55 -5.66
CA THR A 31 10.12 4.98 -5.37
C THR A 31 9.03 5.73 -6.14
N CYS A 32 8.87 5.46 -7.43
CA CYS A 32 7.82 6.06 -8.27
C CYS A 32 6.42 5.68 -7.77
N LEU A 33 6.20 4.41 -7.41
CA LEU A 33 4.94 3.94 -6.85
C LEU A 33 4.61 4.69 -5.56
N ARG A 34 5.54 4.77 -4.60
CA ARG A 34 5.35 5.51 -3.34
C ARG A 34 5.08 6.99 -3.57
N LEU A 35 5.77 7.62 -4.52
CA LEU A 35 5.53 9.01 -4.87
C LEU A 35 4.15 9.23 -5.51
N SER A 36 3.68 8.30 -6.34
CA SER A 36 2.37 8.37 -6.99
C SER A 36 1.19 8.18 -6.02
N VAL A 37 1.36 7.38 -4.97
CA VAL A 37 0.32 7.10 -3.96
C VAL A 37 -0.12 8.37 -3.23
N VAL A 38 0.81 9.29 -2.94
CA VAL A 38 0.52 10.51 -2.17
C VAL A 38 -0.52 11.40 -2.87
N PRO A 39 -0.31 11.91 -4.10
CA PRO A 39 -1.28 12.77 -4.76
C PRO A 39 -2.60 12.04 -5.04
N LEU A 40 -2.58 10.73 -5.35
CA LEU A 40 -3.80 9.96 -5.58
C LEU A 40 -4.63 9.78 -4.31
N SER A 41 -3.99 9.53 -3.17
CA SER A 41 -4.66 9.45 -1.88
C SER A 41 -5.24 10.79 -1.47
N VAL A 42 -4.48 11.89 -1.65
CA VAL A 42 -4.97 13.25 -1.39
C VAL A 42 -6.15 13.60 -2.28
N ALA A 43 -6.09 13.26 -3.58
CA ALA A 43 -7.20 13.48 -4.50
C ALA A 43 -8.44 12.67 -4.12
N THR A 44 -8.27 11.41 -3.70
CA THR A 44 -9.37 10.55 -3.20
C THR A 44 -10.04 11.18 -1.97
N ILE A 45 -9.24 11.62 -1.00
CA ILE A 45 -9.73 12.29 0.22
C ILE A 45 -10.47 13.58 -0.16
N TRP A 46 -9.84 14.42 -0.98
CA TRP A 46 -10.39 15.71 -1.39
C TRP A 46 -11.75 15.54 -2.10
N LEU A 47 -11.81 14.68 -3.11
CA LEU A 47 -13.05 14.41 -3.84
C LEU A 47 -14.14 13.88 -2.93
N THR A 48 -13.82 13.01 -1.98
CA THR A 48 -14.81 12.40 -1.08
C THR A 48 -15.29 13.39 -0.02
N VAL A 49 -14.38 14.10 0.65
CA VAL A 49 -14.70 15.02 1.76
C VAL A 49 -15.43 16.27 1.27
N THR A 50 -15.08 16.77 0.09
CA THR A 50 -15.78 17.93 -0.50
C THR A 50 -17.09 17.55 -1.19
N ASN A 51 -17.43 16.26 -1.23
CA ASN A 51 -18.66 15.78 -1.84
C ASN A 51 -19.85 16.00 -0.90
N HIS A 52 -20.66 16.99 -1.23
CA HIS A 52 -21.93 17.27 -0.57
C HIS A 52 -22.96 17.60 -1.65
N GLN A 53 -24.19 17.11 -1.47
CA GLN A 53 -25.30 17.44 -2.36
C GLN A 53 -26.60 17.44 -1.57
N SER A 54 -27.35 18.54 -1.68
CA SER A 54 -28.68 18.67 -1.11
C SER A 54 -29.77 18.39 -2.15
N ASN A 55 -30.88 17.82 -1.68
CA ASN A 55 -32.08 17.55 -2.45
C ASN A 55 -33.30 18.03 -1.63
N PRO A 56 -34.23 18.80 -2.21
CA PRO A 56 -35.38 19.34 -1.48
C PRO A 56 -36.34 18.27 -0.96
N ASP A 57 -36.43 17.12 -1.61
CA ASP A 57 -37.36 16.03 -1.25
C ASP A 57 -36.75 15.07 -0.21
N TYR A 58 -35.42 14.89 -0.25
CA TYR A 58 -34.72 13.85 0.53
C TYR A 58 -33.70 14.39 1.55
N GLY A 59 -33.44 15.70 1.56
CA GLY A 59 -32.49 16.33 2.48
C GLY A 59 -31.05 16.39 1.95
N ASN A 60 -30.07 16.49 2.86
CA ASN A 60 -28.66 16.62 2.51
C ASN A 60 -27.93 15.26 2.56
N LEU A 61 -27.08 15.01 1.57
CA LEU A 61 -26.24 13.82 1.49
C LEU A 61 -24.76 14.22 1.49
N ASP A 62 -24.06 13.78 2.53
CA ASP A 62 -22.64 14.05 2.77
C ASP A 62 -21.87 12.76 3.04
N TYR A 63 -20.54 12.79 2.87
CA TYR A 63 -19.69 11.63 3.12
C TYR A 63 -19.75 11.10 4.57
N ASN A 64 -19.98 11.98 5.55
CA ASN A 64 -19.97 11.62 6.97
C ASN A 64 -21.20 10.75 7.36
N SER A 65 -22.24 10.73 6.51
CA SER A 65 -23.44 9.91 6.70
C SER A 65 -23.21 8.45 6.29
N ILE A 66 -22.16 8.15 5.52
CA ILE A 66 -21.90 6.81 4.98
C ILE A 66 -20.59 6.27 5.57
N MET A 67 -20.70 5.26 6.43
CA MET A 67 -19.55 4.69 7.14
C MET A 67 -18.46 4.16 6.20
N GLY A 68 -18.85 3.56 5.06
CA GLY A 68 -17.89 3.08 4.07
C GLY A 68 -17.02 4.18 3.47
N LEU A 69 -17.57 5.39 3.29
CA LEU A 69 -16.80 6.53 2.77
C LEU A 69 -15.83 7.08 3.80
N LYS A 70 -16.23 7.11 5.08
CA LYS A 70 -15.34 7.47 6.19
C LYS A 70 -14.17 6.51 6.30
N TYR A 71 -14.45 5.21 6.17
CA TYR A 71 -13.41 4.19 6.17
C TYR A 71 -12.47 4.36 4.97
N MET A 72 -13.00 4.57 3.76
CA MET A 72 -12.20 4.85 2.56
C MET A 72 -11.25 6.03 2.77
N VAL A 73 -11.77 7.18 3.23
CA VAL A 73 -10.98 8.38 3.53
C VAL A 73 -9.91 8.12 4.61
N GLY A 74 -10.27 7.42 5.68
CA GLY A 74 -9.34 7.08 6.76
C GLY A 74 -8.17 6.23 6.26
N VAL A 75 -8.46 5.21 5.45
CA VAL A 75 -7.44 4.35 4.86
C VAL A 75 -6.56 5.12 3.88
N SER A 76 -7.13 5.98 3.01
CA SER A 76 -6.35 6.85 2.12
C SER A 76 -5.42 7.78 2.91
N ALA A 77 -5.87 8.31 4.06
CA ALA A 77 -5.05 9.19 4.90
C ALA A 77 -3.85 8.45 5.52
N VAL A 78 -4.07 7.26 6.06
CA VAL A 78 -2.99 6.40 6.58
C VAL A 78 -1.99 6.07 5.46
N CYS A 79 -2.48 5.74 4.27
CA CYS A 79 -1.66 5.46 3.09
C CYS A 79 -0.79 6.66 2.69
N ALA A 80 -1.34 7.86 2.65
CA ALA A 80 -0.61 9.08 2.32
C ALA A 80 0.50 9.38 3.34
N ILE A 81 0.19 9.29 4.64
CA ILE A 81 1.15 9.50 5.72
C ILE A 81 2.28 8.48 5.63
N TYR A 82 1.95 7.19 5.48
CA TYR A 82 2.95 6.14 5.37
C TYR A 82 3.84 6.32 4.13
N ALA A 83 3.25 6.63 2.97
CA ALA A 83 4.01 6.86 1.75
C ALA A 83 5.04 7.99 1.92
N LEU A 84 4.65 9.11 2.55
CA LEU A 84 5.56 10.22 2.89
C LEU A 84 6.65 9.80 3.87
N LEU A 85 6.30 9.09 4.95
CA LEU A 85 7.29 8.62 5.93
C LEU A 85 8.29 7.64 5.29
N SER A 86 7.82 6.75 4.42
CA SER A 86 8.65 5.74 3.76
C SER A 86 9.62 6.35 2.75
N THR A 87 9.20 7.39 2.02
CA THR A 87 10.09 8.12 1.11
C THR A 87 11.13 8.90 1.89
N ILE A 88 10.76 9.64 2.95
CA ILE A 88 11.71 10.38 3.80
C ILE A 88 12.74 9.42 4.44
N SER A 89 12.27 8.30 4.99
CA SER A 89 13.14 7.33 5.66
C SER A 89 14.18 6.72 4.72
N SER A 90 13.87 6.60 3.43
CA SER A 90 14.83 6.11 2.42
C SER A 90 16.01 7.05 2.18
N TRP A 91 15.89 8.33 2.54
CA TRP A 91 16.97 9.32 2.44
C TRP A 91 17.84 9.38 3.69
N VAL A 92 17.32 8.87 4.83
CA VAL A 92 18.02 8.84 6.12
C VAL A 92 18.59 7.45 6.33
N ALA A 93 19.81 7.21 5.85
CA ALA A 93 20.50 5.91 5.88
C ALA A 93 20.59 5.27 7.29
N CYS A 94 20.56 6.08 8.36
CA CYS A 94 20.65 5.62 9.75
C CYS A 94 19.48 4.75 10.21
N LEU A 95 18.30 4.84 9.57
CA LEU A 95 17.09 4.11 9.99
C LEU A 95 16.93 2.76 9.25
N VAL A 96 17.74 2.50 8.23
CA VAL A 96 17.51 1.44 7.23
C VAL A 96 18.45 0.25 7.45
N SER A 97 18.35 -0.43 8.59
CA SER A 97 19.10 -1.69 8.80
C SER A 97 18.22 -2.95 8.81
N LYS A 98 16.90 -2.84 8.60
CA LYS A 98 15.99 -4.00 8.65
C LYS A 98 14.94 -3.97 7.54
N ALA A 99 15.10 -4.83 6.53
CA ALA A 99 14.15 -4.99 5.40
C ALA A 99 12.71 -5.28 5.87
N TRP A 100 12.58 -5.94 7.03
CA TRP A 100 11.29 -6.22 7.69
C TRP A 100 10.50 -4.97 8.09
N LEU A 101 11.18 -3.84 8.31
CA LEU A 101 10.54 -2.59 8.76
C LEU A 101 9.65 -1.97 7.66
N PHE A 102 9.96 -2.21 6.38
CA PHE A 102 9.12 -1.78 5.27
C PHE A 102 8.13 -2.87 4.82
N PHE A 103 8.57 -4.13 4.83
CA PHE A 103 7.74 -5.26 4.40
C PHE A 103 6.43 -5.40 5.17
N VAL A 104 6.48 -5.37 6.51
CA VAL A 104 5.27 -5.58 7.33
C VAL A 104 4.24 -4.46 7.11
N PRO A 105 4.60 -3.16 7.20
CA PRO A 105 3.66 -2.08 6.91
C PRO A 105 3.13 -2.09 5.48
N ASP A 106 3.97 -2.35 4.47
CA ASP A 106 3.54 -2.42 3.07
C ASP A 106 2.45 -3.49 2.88
N GLN A 107 2.62 -4.66 3.53
CA GLN A 107 1.66 -5.74 3.48
C GLN A 107 0.35 -5.41 4.22
N VAL A 108 0.44 -4.82 5.42
CA VAL A 108 -0.73 -4.42 6.21
C VAL A 108 -1.58 -3.40 5.44
N LEU A 109 -0.94 -2.41 4.80
CA LEU A 109 -1.64 -1.40 4.02
C LEU A 109 -2.28 -1.97 2.76
N ALA A 110 -1.64 -2.93 2.08
CA ALA A 110 -2.26 -3.62 0.95
C ALA A 110 -3.56 -4.34 1.37
N TYR A 111 -3.57 -5.02 2.52
CA TYR A 111 -4.78 -5.65 3.04
C TYR A 111 -5.84 -4.63 3.46
N LEU A 112 -5.43 -3.55 4.13
CA LEU A 112 -6.33 -2.47 4.54
C LEU A 112 -7.00 -1.82 3.31
N MET A 113 -6.22 -1.52 2.27
CA MET A 113 -6.72 -1.02 0.99
C MET A 113 -7.68 -2.00 0.32
N THR A 114 -7.40 -3.30 0.36
CA THR A 114 -8.25 -4.33 -0.24
C THR A 114 -9.64 -4.33 0.42
N THR A 115 -9.69 -4.37 1.75
CA THR A 115 -10.97 -4.32 2.49
C THR A 115 -11.72 -3.00 2.25
N SER A 116 -10.98 -1.89 2.14
CA SER A 116 -11.53 -0.57 1.89
C SER A 116 -12.17 -0.45 0.51
N VAL A 117 -11.48 -0.89 -0.53
CA VAL A 117 -12.00 -0.91 -1.91
C VAL A 117 -13.21 -1.84 -2.01
N ALA A 118 -13.16 -3.03 -1.40
CA ALA A 118 -14.29 -3.96 -1.40
C ALA A 118 -15.54 -3.31 -0.78
N GLY A 119 -15.41 -2.76 0.44
CA GLY A 119 -16.52 -2.08 1.13
C GLY A 119 -17.02 -0.85 0.38
N ALA A 120 -16.12 -0.02 -0.14
CA ALA A 120 -16.51 1.17 -0.91
C ALA A 120 -17.21 0.81 -2.23
N THR A 121 -16.78 -0.27 -2.90
CA THR A 121 -17.43 -0.78 -4.12
C THR A 121 -18.85 -1.26 -3.83
N GLU A 122 -19.06 -2.00 -2.75
CA GLU A 122 -20.40 -2.42 -2.32
C GLU A 122 -21.31 -1.23 -2.04
N ILE A 123 -20.81 -0.22 -1.31
CA ILE A 123 -21.56 1.01 -1.05
C ILE A 123 -21.92 1.72 -2.35
N VAL A 124 -20.97 1.90 -3.27
CA VAL A 124 -21.25 2.53 -4.57
C VAL A 124 -22.25 1.71 -5.38
N TYR A 125 -22.19 0.38 -5.31
CA TYR A 125 -23.16 -0.48 -5.95
C TYR A 125 -24.57 -0.28 -5.38
N LEU A 126 -24.72 -0.30 -4.06
CA LEU A 126 -26.00 -0.06 -3.38
C LEU A 126 -26.56 1.33 -3.68
N LEU A 127 -25.71 2.37 -3.74
CA LEU A 127 -26.16 3.71 -4.08
C LEU A 127 -26.70 3.78 -5.52
N ASN A 128 -26.12 3.02 -6.47
CA ASN A 128 -26.51 3.04 -7.89
C ASN A 128 -27.64 2.06 -8.26
N LYS A 129 -27.82 0.98 -7.50
CA LYS A 129 -28.78 -0.08 -7.86
C LYS A 129 -29.81 -0.38 -6.77
N GLY A 130 -29.53 0.01 -5.53
CA GLY A 130 -30.28 -0.43 -4.35
C GLY A 130 -30.18 -1.94 -4.12
N ASP A 131 -30.95 -2.42 -3.15
CA ASP A 131 -31.16 -3.85 -2.88
C ASP A 131 -32.58 -4.05 -2.35
N LYS A 132 -33.49 -4.50 -3.24
CA LYS A 132 -34.92 -4.63 -2.95
C LYS A 132 -35.21 -5.65 -1.82
N PRO A 133 -34.59 -6.85 -1.79
CA PRO A 133 -34.70 -7.78 -0.67
C PRO A 133 -34.51 -7.18 0.73
N VAL A 134 -33.59 -6.23 0.90
CA VAL A 134 -33.32 -5.55 2.18
C VAL A 134 -33.89 -4.13 2.25
N THR A 135 -34.80 -3.78 1.33
CA THR A 135 -35.49 -2.49 1.26
C THR A 135 -34.54 -1.29 1.08
N TRP A 136 -33.37 -1.49 0.48
CA TRP A 136 -32.45 -0.41 0.13
C TRP A 136 -32.84 0.21 -1.21
N SER A 137 -33.17 1.50 -1.19
CA SER A 137 -33.48 2.27 -2.41
C SER A 137 -32.21 2.73 -3.12
N GLU A 138 -32.29 2.88 -4.44
CA GLU A 138 -31.29 3.60 -5.22
C GLU A 138 -31.23 5.07 -4.77
N VAL A 139 -30.03 5.59 -4.57
CA VAL A 139 -29.78 6.96 -4.11
C VAL A 139 -29.28 7.84 -5.26
N CYS A 140 -28.52 7.28 -6.20
CA CYS A 140 -27.87 8.04 -7.27
C CYS A 140 -28.85 8.67 -8.27
N SER A 141 -30.08 8.16 -8.38
CA SER A 141 -31.16 8.80 -9.13
C SER A 141 -31.47 10.20 -8.62
N SER A 142 -31.41 10.41 -7.30
CA SER A 142 -31.72 11.67 -6.63
C SER A 142 -30.48 12.53 -6.38
N TYR A 143 -29.28 11.92 -6.37
CA TYR A 143 -28.00 12.57 -6.10
C TYR A 143 -26.92 12.26 -7.17
N PRO A 144 -27.16 12.60 -8.45
CA PRO A 144 -26.30 12.17 -9.55
C PRO A 144 -24.88 12.77 -9.49
N HIS A 145 -24.74 14.01 -9.04
CA HIS A 145 -23.44 14.68 -8.96
C HIS A 145 -22.59 14.10 -7.81
N PHE A 146 -23.21 13.81 -6.66
CA PHE A 146 -22.56 13.13 -5.55
C PHE A 146 -22.02 11.76 -6.00
N CYS A 147 -22.85 10.97 -6.67
CA CYS A 147 -22.45 9.63 -7.12
C CYS A 147 -21.38 9.65 -8.22
N SER A 148 -21.42 10.62 -9.13
CA SER A 148 -20.38 10.79 -10.15
C SER A 148 -19.01 11.06 -9.52
N LYS A 149 -18.93 12.05 -8.61
CA LYS A 149 -17.70 12.36 -7.87
C LYS A 149 -17.21 11.18 -7.04
N LEU A 150 -18.12 10.48 -6.37
CA LEU A 150 -17.80 9.31 -5.57
C LEU A 150 -17.23 8.17 -6.43
N THR A 151 -17.76 7.96 -7.63
CA THR A 151 -17.25 6.94 -8.57
C THR A 151 -15.82 7.27 -9.01
N ILE A 152 -15.53 8.55 -9.29
CA ILE A 152 -14.16 8.99 -9.61
C ILE A 152 -13.23 8.77 -8.42
N ALA A 153 -13.65 9.13 -7.20
CA ALA A 153 -12.88 8.91 -5.98
C ALA A 153 -12.58 7.42 -5.74
N LEU A 154 -13.56 6.54 -5.94
CA LEU A 154 -13.37 5.09 -5.87
C LEU A 154 -12.36 4.60 -6.91
N GLY A 155 -12.42 5.11 -8.14
CA GLY A 155 -11.45 4.79 -9.19
C GLY A 155 -10.01 5.15 -8.81
N LEU A 156 -9.81 6.33 -8.22
CA LEU A 156 -8.49 6.74 -7.69
C LEU A 156 -8.04 5.82 -6.54
N HIS A 157 -8.96 5.46 -5.63
CA HIS A 157 -8.67 4.56 -4.51
C HIS A 157 -8.28 3.15 -4.96
N VAL A 158 -8.90 2.64 -6.02
CA VAL A 158 -8.52 1.37 -6.67
C VAL A 158 -7.11 1.45 -7.24
N PHE A 159 -6.72 2.57 -7.86
CA PHE A 159 -5.34 2.73 -8.33
C PHE A 159 -4.33 2.73 -7.17
N VAL A 160 -4.67 3.37 -6.04
CA VAL A 160 -3.84 3.32 -4.83
C VAL A 160 -3.69 1.88 -4.33
N LEU A 161 -4.75 1.07 -4.36
CA LEU A 161 -4.68 -0.35 -4.00
C LEU A 161 -3.71 -1.09 -4.92
N LEU A 162 -3.82 -0.92 -6.24
CA LEU A 162 -2.91 -1.56 -7.19
C LEU A 162 -1.45 -1.18 -6.92
N ALA A 163 -1.18 0.10 -6.65
CA ALA A 163 0.16 0.56 -6.28
C ALA A 163 0.67 -0.14 -5.00
N PHE A 164 -0.15 -0.24 -3.95
CA PHE A 164 0.24 -0.94 -2.71
C PHE A 164 0.45 -2.44 -2.89
N LEU A 165 -0.29 -3.09 -3.79
CA LEU A 165 -0.05 -4.51 -4.13
C LEU A 165 1.33 -4.69 -4.77
N PHE A 166 1.70 -3.85 -5.73
CA PHE A 166 3.04 -3.89 -6.33
C PHE A 166 4.14 -3.55 -5.31
N ILE A 167 3.93 -2.53 -4.48
CA ILE A 167 4.85 -2.19 -3.39
C ILE A 167 5.05 -3.38 -2.45
N SER A 168 3.97 -4.02 -2.00
CA SER A 168 3.99 -5.21 -1.14
C SER A 168 4.80 -6.35 -1.77
N VAL A 169 4.59 -6.66 -3.05
CA VAL A 169 5.34 -7.70 -3.77
C VAL A 169 6.84 -7.36 -3.86
N ILE A 170 7.18 -6.12 -4.21
CA ILE A 170 8.59 -5.67 -4.28
C ILE A 170 9.24 -5.73 -2.90
N SER A 171 8.51 -5.34 -1.86
CA SER A 171 8.97 -5.37 -0.46
C SER A 171 9.22 -6.81 0.01
N ALA A 172 8.28 -7.74 -0.30
CA ALA A 172 8.43 -9.16 -0.03
C ALA A 172 9.65 -9.74 -0.74
N TYR A 173 9.79 -9.47 -2.03
CA TYR A 173 10.94 -9.94 -2.82
C TYR A 173 12.26 -9.50 -2.19
N ARG A 174 12.39 -8.22 -1.81
CA ARG A 174 13.60 -7.71 -1.13
C ARG A 174 13.84 -8.40 0.21
N ALA A 175 12.80 -8.58 1.02
CA ALA A 175 12.92 -9.23 2.32
C ALA A 175 13.33 -10.70 2.21
N PHE A 176 12.79 -11.43 1.23
CA PHE A 176 13.06 -12.86 1.06
C PHE A 176 14.33 -13.16 0.25
N SER A 177 14.75 -12.27 -0.65
CA SER A 177 16.01 -12.40 -1.40
C SER A 177 17.27 -12.37 -0.54
N LEU A 178 17.15 -11.99 0.74
CA LEU A 178 18.24 -12.00 1.72
C LEU A 178 18.52 -13.38 2.32
N PHE A 179 17.63 -14.36 2.11
CA PHE A 179 17.84 -15.72 2.60
C PHE A 179 18.51 -16.56 1.51
N ASP A 180 19.74 -17.03 1.77
CA ASP A 180 20.42 -17.99 0.89
C ASP A 180 19.61 -19.30 0.82
N PRO A 181 19.53 -19.97 -0.35
CA PRO A 181 18.93 -21.29 -0.44
C PRO A 181 19.68 -22.28 0.47
N PRO A 182 19.01 -23.30 1.03
CA PRO A 182 19.68 -24.31 1.84
C PRO A 182 20.81 -24.95 1.03
N CYS A 183 22.03 -24.97 1.59
CA CYS A 183 23.17 -25.63 0.97
C CYS A 183 22.86 -27.13 0.81
N ASP A 184 22.92 -27.64 -0.41
CA ASP A 184 22.88 -29.08 -0.63
C ASP A 184 24.05 -29.74 0.13
N PRO A 185 23.80 -30.81 0.92
CA PRO A 185 24.88 -31.54 1.55
C PRO A 185 25.80 -32.08 0.45
N GLN A 186 27.01 -31.53 0.38
CA GLN A 186 28.10 -32.01 -0.47
C GLN A 186 28.20 -33.54 -0.32
N THR A 187 28.00 -34.24 -1.43
CA THR A 187 28.28 -35.66 -1.53
C THR A 187 29.79 -35.80 -1.64
N ASN A 188 30.44 -36.06 -0.51
CA ASN A 188 31.88 -36.27 -0.40
C ASN A 188 32.25 -37.64 -0.98
N ASN A 189 32.24 -37.80 -2.30
CA ASN A 189 32.73 -39.04 -2.93
C ASN A 189 34.20 -38.88 -3.33
N ASN A 190 35.08 -39.05 -2.34
CA ASN A 190 36.47 -39.45 -2.59
C ASN A 190 36.61 -40.92 -2.14
N ALA A 191 36.58 -41.85 -3.10
CA ALA A 191 37.13 -43.19 -2.98
C ALA A 191 37.67 -43.59 -4.36
#